data_AF-W6ZIZ2-F1
#
_entry.id   AF-W6ZIZ2-F1
#
_cell.length_a   1.000
_cell.length_b   1.000
_cell.length_c   1.000
_cell.angle_alpha   90.00
_cell.angle_beta   90.00
_cell.angle_gamma   90.00
#
_symmetry.space_group_name_H-M   'P 1'
#
loop_
_entity.id
_entity.type
_entity.pdbx_description
1 polymer ?
#
loop_
_entity_poly.entity_id
_entity_poly.type
_entity_poly.pdbx_seq_one_letter_code
_entity_poly.pdbx_strand_id
1 'polypeptide(L)'
;MYWLPADSNGKLSYKELQLDIVGFLAILGEGSVLANAQVSTLSRWIFLPRLLPAPQALMRPTRPSNLESFPGHVTGIVSGNHRDHINHIGNIVCDANNLPDFSVRVVQIKRVGDQPLKSKTFGPLTVVLLIGFALSVLLLALSIWQDDGMSVVATLVLSSLSSLIGLSNKWRLKLPTRPDKDRKVPRGDLVIRYLKGSFLVVRCEEDVARELYFAPEGIHYLITHAPIYRLLSLIGTMMLMGGVICLANAQIQVQIAWAGSYMLLNASYWIVAALPSKMHWDTSCYEVVPECLTGSGMNLKGFPSPSESYTWALWKAICVTKDTDWVLRSSACPDTEAWKDWLREAKACSQDVRLVEDKEISKGETMWEVPSWDPHESLTRLIAEHASGEHKKYELV
;
A
#
# COMPACT_ATOMS: atom_id res chain seq x y z
N MET A 1 -17.04 -40.53 18.54
CA MET A 1 -17.46 -39.11 18.51
C MET A 1 -18.13 -38.86 17.17
N TYR A 2 -19.47 -38.92 17.13
CA TYR A 2 -20.21 -38.58 15.93
C TYR A 2 -20.49 -37.08 15.97
N TRP A 3 -19.97 -36.34 14.98
CA TRP A 3 -20.05 -34.88 14.89
C TRP A 3 -21.37 -34.39 14.28
N LEU A 4 -22.20 -35.31 13.78
CA LEU A 4 -23.48 -35.00 13.14
C LEU A 4 -24.63 -35.29 14.12
N PRO A 5 -25.65 -34.42 14.19
CA PRO A 5 -26.84 -34.67 14.99
C PRO A 5 -27.51 -35.96 14.49
N ALA A 6 -27.88 -36.81 15.46
CA ALA A 6 -28.58 -38.04 15.22
C ALA A 6 -30.06 -37.80 15.42
N ASP A 7 -30.86 -38.27 14.45
CA ASP A 7 -32.31 -38.21 14.51
C ASP A 7 -32.82 -38.90 15.78
N SER A 8 -34.05 -38.60 16.18
CA SER A 8 -34.84 -39.29 17.20
C SER A 8 -34.76 -40.82 17.14
N ASN A 9 -34.40 -41.39 15.98
CA ASN A 9 -34.21 -42.82 15.71
C ASN A 9 -32.72 -43.29 15.64
N GLY A 10 -31.75 -42.47 16.03
CA GLY A 10 -30.32 -42.80 16.04
C GLY A 10 -29.65 -42.88 14.66
N LYS A 11 -30.33 -42.45 13.60
CA LYS A 11 -29.77 -42.35 12.24
C LYS A 11 -29.19 -40.96 12.02
N LEU A 12 -27.96 -40.91 11.48
CA LEU A 12 -27.31 -39.66 11.09
C LEU A 12 -28.10 -39.04 9.93
N SER A 13 -28.70 -37.86 10.16
CA SER A 13 -29.53 -37.17 9.17
C SER A 13 -29.02 -35.75 8.94
N TYR A 14 -28.70 -35.41 7.68
CA TYR A 14 -28.26 -34.07 7.32
C TYR A 14 -29.33 -32.98 7.52
N LYS A 15 -30.59 -33.38 7.73
CA LYS A 15 -31.72 -32.46 7.93
C LYS A 15 -31.72 -31.79 9.30
N GLU A 16 -31.03 -32.36 10.27
CA GLU A 16 -30.96 -31.81 11.64
C GLU A 16 -29.77 -30.88 11.84
N LEU A 17 -28.90 -30.75 10.83
CA LEU A 17 -27.79 -29.80 10.87
C LEU A 17 -28.36 -28.37 10.76
N GLN A 18 -28.41 -27.66 11.88
CA GLN A 18 -28.72 -26.23 11.89
C GLN A 18 -27.44 -25.43 11.61
N LEU A 19 -27.25 -25.00 10.36
CA LEU A 19 -26.13 -24.15 9.99
C LEU A 19 -26.54 -22.68 10.10
N ASP A 20 -25.93 -21.91 10.99
CA ASP A 20 -26.13 -20.45 11.06
C ASP A 20 -25.35 -19.74 9.95
N ILE A 21 -25.87 -19.87 8.72
CA ILE A 21 -25.26 -19.28 7.52
C ILE A 21 -25.26 -17.74 7.57
N VAL A 22 -26.21 -17.14 8.30
CA VAL A 22 -26.38 -15.69 8.42
C VAL A 22 -25.25 -15.10 9.26
N GLY A 23 -25.00 -15.65 10.45
CA GLY A 23 -23.88 -15.25 11.29
C GLY A 23 -22.53 -15.46 10.59
N PHE A 24 -22.40 -16.57 9.86
CA PHE A 24 -21.20 -16.87 9.08
C PHE A 24 -20.93 -15.83 7.99
N LEU A 25 -21.94 -15.48 7.18
CA LEU A 25 -21.82 -14.51 6.09
C LEU A 25 -21.50 -13.09 6.58
N ALA A 26 -22.01 -12.72 7.77
CA ALA A 26 -21.81 -11.40 8.33
C ALA A 26 -20.36 -11.14 8.77
N ILE A 27 -19.67 -12.16 9.29
CA ILE A 27 -18.34 -12.00 9.90
C ILE A 27 -17.22 -12.36 8.90
N LEU A 28 -17.50 -13.28 7.98
CA LEU A 28 -16.45 -13.87 7.14
C LEU A 28 -15.98 -12.90 6.05
N GLY A 29 -14.73 -12.47 6.17
CA GLY A 29 -13.97 -11.86 5.08
C GLY A 29 -14.05 -10.34 4.98
N GLU A 30 -14.68 -9.65 5.93
CA GLU A 30 -14.74 -8.19 5.95
C GLU A 30 -13.34 -7.56 5.84
N GLY A 31 -12.40 -7.96 6.70
CA GLY A 31 -11.03 -7.43 6.67
C GLY A 31 -10.30 -7.68 5.34
N SER A 32 -10.45 -8.88 4.76
CA SER A 32 -9.78 -9.27 3.51
C SER A 32 -10.35 -8.55 2.29
N VAL A 33 -11.66 -8.29 2.28
CA VAL A 33 -12.31 -7.51 1.22
C VAL A 33 -11.97 -6.03 1.36
N LEU A 34 -11.92 -5.49 2.58
CA LEU A 34 -11.52 -4.11 2.83
C LEU A 34 -10.09 -3.82 2.38
N ALA A 35 -9.14 -4.71 2.69
CA ALA A 35 -7.75 -4.59 2.26
C ALA A 35 -7.61 -4.49 0.73
N ASN A 36 -8.50 -5.17 0.00
CA ASN A 36 -8.50 -5.19 -1.47
C ASN A 36 -9.50 -4.21 -2.11
N ALA A 37 -10.26 -3.46 -1.32
CA ALA A 37 -11.41 -2.67 -1.78
C ALA A 37 -11.03 -1.60 -2.81
N GLN A 38 -10.00 -0.80 -2.50
CA GLN A 38 -9.57 0.32 -3.34
C GLN A 38 -9.09 -0.17 -4.71
N VAL A 39 -8.30 -1.24 -4.71
CA VAL A 39 -7.75 -1.84 -5.94
C VAL A 39 -8.84 -2.55 -6.76
N SER A 40 -9.72 -3.31 -6.10
CA SER A 40 -10.81 -4.05 -6.76
C SER A 40 -11.75 -3.11 -7.50
N THR A 41 -12.09 -1.97 -6.88
CA THR A 41 -12.98 -0.95 -7.45
C THR A 41 -12.32 -0.13 -8.57
N LEU A 42 -11.00 -0.17 -8.71
CA LEU A 42 -10.26 0.42 -9.84
C LEU A 42 -10.36 -0.41 -11.13
N SER A 43 -10.55 -1.73 -11.03
CA SER A 43 -10.71 -2.64 -12.18
C SER A 43 -12.09 -2.53 -12.85
N ARG A 44 -12.17 -2.66 -14.19
CA ARG A 44 -13.46 -2.73 -14.91
C ARG A 44 -14.25 -4.00 -14.59
N TRP A 45 -13.58 -5.06 -14.14
CA TRP A 45 -14.20 -6.33 -13.76
C TRP A 45 -15.10 -6.23 -12.53
N ILE A 46 -15.08 -5.11 -11.80
CA ILE A 46 -15.92 -4.88 -10.63
C ILE A 46 -17.43 -4.94 -10.94
N PHE A 47 -17.83 -4.65 -12.18
CA PHE A 47 -19.22 -4.67 -12.61
C PHE A 47 -19.78 -6.09 -12.81
N LEU A 48 -18.93 -7.12 -12.87
CA LEU A 48 -19.37 -8.49 -13.09
C LEU A 48 -20.15 -8.99 -11.87
N PRO A 49 -21.41 -9.46 -12.04
CA PRO A 49 -22.25 -9.95 -10.94
C PRO A 49 -21.65 -11.23 -10.38
N ARG A 50 -21.23 -11.20 -9.12
CA ARG A 50 -20.52 -12.29 -8.46
C ARG A 50 -20.89 -12.39 -6.99
N LEU A 51 -20.50 -13.48 -6.36
CA LEU A 51 -20.52 -13.56 -4.91
C LEU A 51 -19.35 -12.79 -4.32
N LEU A 52 -19.63 -12.01 -3.28
CA LEU A 52 -18.66 -11.22 -2.56
C LEU A 52 -18.86 -11.48 -1.05
N PRO A 53 -17.83 -11.93 -0.32
CA PRO A 53 -17.92 -12.06 1.13
C PRO A 53 -18.04 -10.66 1.77
N ALA A 54 -18.84 -10.55 2.83
CA ALA A 54 -19.04 -9.30 3.59
C ALA A 54 -19.22 -8.02 2.72
N PRO A 55 -20.22 -7.95 1.82
CA PRO A 55 -20.44 -6.80 0.93
C PRO A 55 -20.71 -5.48 1.66
N GLN A 56 -21.23 -5.55 2.89
CA GLN A 56 -21.41 -4.41 3.78
C GLN A 56 -20.14 -3.57 3.97
N ALA A 57 -18.96 -4.19 3.91
CA ALA A 57 -17.69 -3.52 4.12
C ALA A 57 -17.41 -2.42 3.06
N LEU A 58 -17.97 -2.58 1.86
CA LEU A 58 -17.85 -1.64 0.75
C LEU A 58 -18.96 -0.57 0.73
N MET A 59 -19.95 -0.66 1.62
CA MET A 59 -21.10 0.25 1.70
C MET A 59 -20.92 1.27 2.83
N ARG A 60 -19.77 1.97 2.83
CA ARG A 60 -19.44 2.95 3.88
C ARG A 60 -20.30 4.21 3.72
N PRO A 61 -20.77 4.85 4.81
CA PRO A 61 -21.51 6.12 4.73
C PRO A 61 -20.75 7.22 4.01
N THR A 62 -19.42 7.24 4.17
CA THR A 62 -18.48 8.14 3.52
C THR A 62 -17.41 7.34 2.79
N ARG A 63 -17.21 7.66 1.52
CA ARG A 63 -16.15 7.07 0.69
C ARG A 63 -14.82 7.76 0.97
N PRO A 64 -13.69 7.02 0.99
CA PRO A 64 -12.37 7.62 1.16
C PRO A 64 -12.06 8.56 -0.02
N SER A 65 -11.50 9.74 0.26
CA SER A 65 -11.10 10.69 -0.80
C SER A 65 -9.70 10.44 -1.33
N ASN A 66 -8.85 9.79 -0.53
CA ASN A 66 -7.42 9.59 -0.77
C ASN A 66 -7.09 8.10 -0.63
N LEU A 67 -5.98 7.67 -1.22
CA LEU A 67 -5.45 6.33 -1.02
C LEU A 67 -4.84 6.19 0.38
N GLU A 68 -4.73 4.96 0.86
CA GLU A 68 -4.11 4.67 2.14
C GLU A 68 -2.61 4.97 2.08
N SER A 69 -2.21 6.01 2.82
CA SER A 69 -0.81 6.46 2.90
C SER A 69 0.00 5.58 3.84
N PHE A 70 1.31 5.50 3.60
CA PHE A 70 2.24 4.77 4.46
C PHE A 70 2.92 5.72 5.46
N PRO A 71 3.22 5.24 6.67
CA PRO A 71 3.91 6.04 7.67
C PRO A 71 5.38 6.26 7.27
N GLY A 72 5.82 7.51 7.33
CA GLY A 72 7.18 7.91 7.00
C GLY A 72 7.23 9.37 6.56
N HIS A 73 8.42 9.97 6.60
CA HIS A 73 8.58 11.39 6.26
C HIS A 73 9.22 11.52 4.89
N VAL A 74 8.66 12.38 4.04
CA VAL A 74 9.17 12.69 2.70
C VAL A 74 9.60 14.14 2.66
N THR A 75 10.86 14.39 2.31
CA THR A 75 11.41 15.74 2.24
C THR A 75 12.16 15.95 0.93
N GLY A 76 11.80 17.01 0.21
CA GLY A 76 12.51 17.46 -0.98
C GLY A 76 13.81 18.12 -0.58
N ILE A 77 14.91 17.72 -1.22
CA ILE A 77 16.26 18.21 -0.91
C ILE A 77 16.37 19.67 -1.33
N VAL A 78 16.05 19.96 -2.60
CA VAL A 78 16.18 21.32 -3.18
C VAL A 78 14.88 22.10 -3.06
N SER A 79 13.72 21.46 -3.26
CA SER A 79 12.42 22.14 -3.22
C SER A 79 11.98 22.54 -1.81
N GLY A 80 12.54 21.90 -0.78
CA GLY A 80 12.20 22.14 0.63
C GLY A 80 10.78 21.70 1.03
N ASN A 81 10.03 21.06 0.12
CA ASN A 81 8.72 20.50 0.40
C ASN A 81 8.86 19.36 1.43
N HIS A 82 7.90 19.28 2.37
CA HIS A 82 7.91 18.27 3.41
C HIS A 82 6.52 17.68 3.62
N ARG A 83 6.44 16.37 3.85
CA ARG A 83 5.23 15.63 4.24
C ARG A 83 5.54 14.56 5.27
N ASP A 84 4.62 14.39 6.21
CA ASP A 84 4.70 13.38 7.30
C ASP A 84 4.13 12.01 6.93
N HIS A 85 3.80 11.79 5.67
CA HIS A 85 3.34 10.51 5.16
C HIS A 85 3.86 10.28 3.74
N ILE A 86 3.96 9.02 3.36
CA ILE A 86 4.33 8.59 2.02
C ILE A 86 3.04 8.24 1.26
N ASN A 87 2.82 8.87 0.12
CA ASN A 87 1.67 8.54 -0.74
C ASN A 87 1.71 7.06 -1.18
N HIS A 88 0.54 6.47 -1.38
CA HIS A 88 0.41 5.04 -1.67
C HIS A 88 1.19 4.62 -2.92
N ILE A 89 1.04 5.36 -4.01
CA ILE A 89 1.68 5.06 -5.29
C ILE A 89 3.21 5.22 -5.19
N GLY A 90 3.69 6.31 -4.59
CA GLY A 90 5.12 6.57 -4.46
C GLY A 90 5.85 5.45 -3.72
N ASN A 91 5.20 4.86 -2.71
CA ASN A 91 5.74 3.72 -1.98
C ASN A 91 5.77 2.43 -2.83
N ILE A 92 4.73 2.17 -3.63
CA ILE A 92 4.62 0.98 -4.49
C ILE A 92 5.65 1.00 -5.62
N VAL A 93 5.89 2.17 -6.23
CA VAL A 93 6.85 2.33 -7.33
C VAL A 93 8.26 1.93 -6.88
N CYS A 94 8.67 2.39 -5.69
CA CYS A 94 9.99 2.09 -5.14
C CYS A 94 10.10 0.72 -4.47
N ASP A 95 8.97 0.12 -4.07
CA ASP A 95 8.91 -1.15 -3.34
C ASP A 95 9.79 -1.14 -2.07
N ALA A 96 9.66 -0.08 -1.28
CA ALA A 96 10.60 0.25 -0.20
C ALA A 96 10.09 -0.07 1.22
N ASN A 97 8.88 -0.63 1.36
CA ASN A 97 8.39 -1.14 2.66
C ASN A 97 9.24 -2.27 3.24
N ASN A 98 9.91 -3.05 2.39
CA ASN A 98 10.71 -4.20 2.78
C ASN A 98 12.21 -3.86 2.98
N LEU A 99 12.54 -2.58 3.16
CA LEU A 99 13.91 -2.18 3.48
C LEU A 99 14.32 -2.71 4.86
N PRO A 100 15.54 -3.28 4.99
CA PRO A 100 16.11 -3.65 6.28
C PRO A 100 16.27 -2.43 7.20
N ASP A 101 16.32 -2.67 8.51
CA ASP A 101 16.54 -1.62 9.51
C ASP A 101 17.89 -0.94 9.27
N PHE A 102 17.93 0.38 9.49
CA PHE A 102 19.12 1.23 9.29
C PHE A 102 19.81 1.09 7.91
N SER A 103 19.06 0.71 6.87
CA SER A 103 19.60 0.62 5.52
C SER A 103 19.39 1.91 4.71
N VAL A 104 20.29 2.17 3.78
CA VAL A 104 20.16 3.25 2.80
C VAL A 104 20.05 2.67 1.41
N ARG A 105 19.03 3.11 0.67
CA ARG A 105 18.85 2.75 -0.73
C ARG A 105 18.77 4.01 -1.58
N VAL A 106 19.37 3.96 -2.76
CA VAL A 106 19.32 5.06 -3.74
C VAL A 106 18.62 4.56 -4.99
N VAL A 107 17.68 5.34 -5.50
CA VAL A 107 16.95 5.01 -6.72
C VAL A 107 16.81 6.25 -7.58
N GLN A 108 17.00 6.09 -8.89
CA GLN A 108 16.64 7.09 -9.87
C GLN A 108 15.28 6.73 -10.49
N ILE A 109 14.34 7.68 -10.47
CA ILE A 109 13.02 7.49 -11.08
C ILE A 109 12.91 8.42 -12.30
N LYS A 110 12.57 7.84 -13.45
CA LYS A 110 12.27 8.56 -14.67
C LYS A 110 10.87 8.19 -15.16
N ARG A 111 10.18 9.17 -15.73
CA ARG A 111 8.89 8.93 -16.40
C ARG A 111 9.15 8.60 -17.87
N VAL A 112 8.80 7.38 -18.29
CA VAL A 112 9.05 6.90 -19.66
C VAL A 112 7.82 7.08 -20.55
N GLY A 113 6.61 7.13 -19.97
CA GLY A 113 5.36 7.25 -20.71
C GLY A 113 4.39 8.31 -20.18
N ASP A 114 3.58 8.85 -21.08
CA ASP A 114 2.47 9.76 -20.74
C ASP A 114 1.18 8.98 -20.39
N GLN A 115 1.24 7.65 -20.35
CA GLN A 115 0.10 6.83 -19.98
C GLN A 115 -0.25 7.03 -18.50
N PRO A 116 -1.54 7.19 -18.15
CA PRO A 116 -1.94 7.31 -16.77
C PRO A 116 -1.76 5.97 -16.04
N LEU A 117 -1.39 6.03 -14.76
CA LEU A 117 -1.30 4.85 -13.89
C LEU A 117 -2.67 4.15 -13.84
N LYS A 118 -2.69 2.84 -14.13
CA LYS A 118 -3.91 2.01 -14.13
C LYS A 118 -3.74 0.80 -13.23
N SER A 119 -4.85 0.20 -12.81
CA SER A 119 -4.80 -1.17 -12.29
C SER A 119 -4.39 -2.11 -13.42
N LYS A 120 -3.61 -3.13 -13.07
CA LYS A 120 -3.27 -4.19 -14.01
C LYS A 120 -4.55 -4.89 -14.46
N THR A 121 -4.75 -4.97 -15.79
CA THR A 121 -5.99 -5.53 -16.37
C THR A 121 -6.20 -7.00 -15.97
N PHE A 122 -5.10 -7.75 -15.82
CA PHE A 122 -5.08 -9.13 -15.34
C PHE A 122 -4.16 -9.23 -14.11
N GLY A 123 -4.76 -9.19 -12.93
CA GLY A 123 -4.07 -9.36 -11.65
C GLY A 123 -4.73 -10.45 -10.80
N PRO A 124 -4.15 -10.79 -9.64
CA PRO A 124 -4.68 -11.84 -8.76
C PRO A 124 -6.15 -11.61 -8.37
N LEU A 125 -6.54 -10.34 -8.19
CA LEU A 125 -7.94 -9.98 -7.93
C LEU A 125 -8.88 -10.38 -9.07
N THR A 126 -8.47 -10.25 -10.33
CA THR A 126 -9.31 -10.65 -11.48
C THR A 126 -9.63 -12.15 -11.42
N VAL A 127 -8.67 -12.98 -10.97
CA VAL A 127 -8.91 -14.43 -10.78
C VAL A 127 -9.94 -14.67 -9.69
N VAL A 128 -9.84 -14.00 -8.54
CA VAL A 128 -10.82 -14.12 -7.45
C VAL A 128 -12.21 -13.64 -7.89
N LEU A 129 -12.28 -12.57 -8.70
CA LEU A 129 -13.53 -12.09 -9.30
C LEU A 129 -14.18 -13.17 -10.19
N LEU A 130 -13.38 -13.84 -11.02
CA LEU A 130 -13.86 -14.93 -11.89
C LEU A 130 -14.29 -16.16 -11.09
N ILE A 131 -13.59 -16.50 -9.99
CA ILE A 131 -14.01 -17.56 -9.06
C ILE A 131 -15.37 -17.20 -8.45
N GLY A 132 -15.57 -15.96 -7.99
CA GLY A 132 -16.86 -15.52 -7.44
C GLY A 132 -18.00 -15.54 -8.45
N PHE A 133 -17.70 -15.26 -9.72
CA PHE A 133 -18.66 -15.39 -10.81
C PHE A 133 -18.98 -16.86 -11.11
N ALA A 134 -17.96 -17.72 -11.23
CA ALA A 134 -18.15 -19.14 -11.47
C ALA A 134 -18.94 -19.83 -10.35
N LEU A 135 -18.68 -19.47 -9.10
CA LEU A 135 -19.43 -19.97 -7.94
C LEU A 135 -20.88 -19.46 -7.92
N SER A 136 -21.14 -18.22 -8.36
CA SER A 136 -22.50 -17.71 -8.53
C SER A 136 -23.28 -18.55 -9.55
N VAL A 137 -22.67 -18.83 -10.71
CA VAL A 137 -23.30 -19.66 -11.76
C VAL A 137 -23.51 -21.10 -11.28
N LEU A 138 -22.52 -21.67 -10.58
CA LEU A 138 -22.62 -23.02 -10.00
C LEU A 138 -23.78 -23.11 -8.99
N LEU A 139 -23.87 -22.15 -8.06
CA LEU A 139 -24.92 -22.12 -7.05
C LEU A 139 -26.30 -21.87 -7.65
N LEU A 140 -26.39 -21.05 -8.71
CA LEU A 140 -27.63 -20.87 -9.45
C LEU A 140 -28.07 -22.19 -10.11
N ALA A 141 -27.15 -22.90 -10.76
CA ALA A 141 -27.43 -24.19 -11.39
C ALA A 141 -27.86 -25.25 -10.36
N LEU A 142 -27.16 -25.32 -9.21
CA LEU A 142 -27.52 -26.23 -8.11
C LEU A 142 -28.89 -25.88 -7.51
N SER A 143 -29.19 -24.60 -7.35
CA SER A 143 -30.48 -24.14 -6.82
C SER A 143 -31.64 -24.51 -7.76
N ILE A 144 -31.43 -24.42 -9.08
CA ILE A 144 -32.40 -24.85 -10.09
C ILE A 144 -32.55 -26.38 -10.08
N TRP A 145 -31.44 -27.11 -10.00
CA TRP A 145 -31.49 -28.58 -9.96
C TRP A 145 -32.19 -29.14 -8.72
N GLN A 146 -32.12 -28.40 -7.61
CA GLN A 146 -32.75 -28.75 -6.33
C GLN A 146 -34.17 -28.17 -6.16
N ASP A 147 -34.68 -27.45 -7.17
CA ASP A 147 -35.98 -26.77 -7.13
C ASP A 147 -36.14 -25.82 -5.91
N ASP A 148 -35.05 -25.18 -5.49
CA ASP A 148 -35.04 -24.24 -4.36
C ASP A 148 -35.18 -22.78 -4.83
N GLY A 149 -36.43 -22.31 -4.89
CA GLY A 149 -36.75 -20.94 -5.29
C GLY A 149 -36.11 -19.86 -4.40
N MET A 150 -35.96 -20.11 -3.10
CA MET A 150 -35.39 -19.11 -2.18
C MET A 150 -33.90 -18.94 -2.44
N SER A 151 -33.18 -20.04 -2.70
CA SER A 151 -31.76 -19.98 -3.08
C SER A 151 -31.54 -19.33 -4.45
N VAL A 152 -32.44 -19.53 -5.42
CA VAL A 152 -32.38 -18.82 -6.71
C VAL A 152 -32.49 -17.31 -6.52
N VAL A 153 -33.48 -16.86 -5.73
CA VAL A 153 -33.66 -15.43 -5.43
C VAL A 153 -32.44 -14.88 -4.69
N ALA A 154 -31.93 -15.59 -3.68
CA ALA A 154 -30.72 -15.20 -2.96
C ALA A 154 -29.53 -15.03 -3.90
N THR A 155 -29.32 -15.98 -4.82
CA THR A 155 -28.21 -15.95 -5.79
C THR A 155 -28.30 -14.71 -6.69
N LEU A 156 -29.48 -14.44 -7.26
CA LEU A 156 -29.70 -13.29 -8.14
C LEU A 156 -29.52 -11.96 -7.41
N VAL A 157 -30.09 -11.83 -6.22
CA VAL A 157 -30.03 -10.60 -5.41
C VAL A 157 -28.60 -10.32 -4.95
N LEU A 158 -27.91 -11.31 -4.38
CA LEU A 158 -26.54 -11.13 -3.88
C LEU A 158 -25.52 -10.95 -5.01
N SER A 159 -25.71 -11.60 -6.15
CA SER A 159 -24.85 -11.38 -7.32
C SER A 159 -25.05 -9.99 -7.91
N SER A 160 -26.29 -9.53 -8.01
CA SER A 160 -26.62 -8.17 -8.48
C SER A 160 -26.14 -7.09 -7.51
N LEU A 161 -26.19 -7.36 -6.19
CA LEU A 161 -25.64 -6.48 -5.15
C LEU A 161 -24.16 -6.19 -5.40
N SER A 162 -23.36 -7.20 -5.78
CA SER A 162 -21.94 -6.99 -6.06
C SER A 162 -21.70 -6.02 -7.24
N SER A 163 -22.52 -6.09 -8.29
CA SER A 163 -22.48 -5.16 -9.43
C SER A 163 -22.89 -3.74 -9.01
N LEU A 164 -23.92 -3.62 -8.17
CA LEU A 164 -24.38 -2.35 -7.61
C LEU A 164 -23.29 -1.67 -6.76
N ILE A 165 -22.63 -2.44 -5.90
CA ILE A 165 -21.47 -1.99 -5.12
C ILE A 165 -20.33 -1.57 -6.03
N GLY A 166 -20.08 -2.34 -7.10
CA GLY A 166 -19.09 -2.01 -8.10
C GLY A 166 -19.36 -0.67 -8.80
N LEU A 167 -20.61 -0.41 -9.16
CA LEU A 167 -21.04 0.86 -9.73
C LEU A 167 -20.89 2.02 -8.75
N SER A 168 -21.31 1.81 -7.50
CA SER A 168 -21.31 2.83 -6.45
C SER A 168 -19.89 3.26 -6.05
N ASN A 169 -18.95 2.32 -6.06
CA ASN A 169 -17.57 2.54 -5.63
C ASN A 169 -16.58 2.65 -6.79
N LYS A 170 -17.01 2.55 -8.05
CA LYS A 170 -16.13 2.70 -9.21
C LYS A 170 -15.41 4.05 -9.15
N TRP A 171 -14.09 4.02 -9.26
CA TRP A 171 -13.28 5.23 -9.30
C TRP A 171 -12.14 5.11 -10.31
N ARG A 172 -11.50 6.24 -10.58
CA ARG A 172 -10.28 6.36 -11.39
C ARG A 172 -9.26 7.22 -10.67
N LEU A 173 -8.01 6.80 -10.73
CA LEU A 173 -6.89 7.59 -10.25
C LEU A 173 -6.54 8.64 -11.30
N LYS A 174 -6.46 9.90 -10.89
CA LYS A 174 -5.89 10.97 -11.72
C LYS A 174 -4.76 11.62 -10.94
N LEU A 175 -3.54 11.37 -11.39
CA LEU A 175 -2.38 12.03 -10.83
C LEU A 175 -2.32 13.48 -11.32
N PRO A 176 -1.97 14.43 -10.44
CA PRO A 176 -1.92 15.84 -10.79
C PRO A 176 -0.72 16.13 -11.69
N THR A 177 -0.98 16.79 -12.82
CA THR A 177 0.06 17.22 -13.77
C THR A 177 0.32 18.71 -13.66
N ARG A 178 1.52 19.14 -14.07
CA ARG A 178 1.84 20.57 -14.18
C ARG A 178 1.09 21.17 -15.37
N PRO A 179 0.42 22.32 -15.21
CA PRO A 179 -0.16 23.01 -16.37
C PRO A 179 0.92 23.56 -17.31
N ASP A 180 2.07 23.97 -16.80
CA ASP A 180 3.19 24.53 -17.56
C ASP A 180 4.43 23.64 -17.45
N LYS A 181 4.65 22.78 -18.47
CA LYS A 181 5.78 21.83 -18.51
C LYS A 181 7.10 22.47 -18.96
N ASP A 182 7.05 23.59 -19.67
CA ASP A 182 8.22 24.16 -20.36
C ASP A 182 9.09 25.04 -19.43
N ARG A 183 8.54 25.48 -18.30
CA ARG A 183 9.31 26.25 -17.33
C ARG A 183 10.37 25.38 -16.66
N LYS A 184 11.62 25.87 -16.64
CA LYS A 184 12.73 25.26 -15.89
C LYS A 184 12.39 25.24 -14.40
N VAL A 185 12.44 24.05 -13.81
CA VAL A 185 12.19 23.79 -12.40
C VAL A 185 13.48 23.28 -11.75
N PRO A 186 13.66 23.48 -10.42
CA PRO A 186 14.76 22.86 -9.70
C PRO A 186 14.69 21.33 -9.76
N ARG A 187 15.74 20.66 -9.32
CA ARG A 187 15.77 19.19 -9.22
C ARG A 187 14.75 18.71 -8.19
N GLY A 188 14.04 17.63 -8.50
CA GLY A 188 13.02 17.00 -7.65
C GLY A 188 13.56 15.93 -6.72
N ASP A 189 14.85 15.97 -6.40
CA ASP A 189 15.45 14.94 -5.57
C ASP A 189 14.90 15.04 -4.14
N LEU A 190 14.61 13.88 -3.54
CA LEU A 190 13.97 13.79 -2.23
C LEU A 190 14.53 12.63 -1.41
N VAL A 191 14.34 12.73 -0.10
CA VAL A 191 14.66 11.68 0.85
C VAL A 191 13.39 11.23 1.54
N ILE A 192 13.22 9.92 1.63
CA ILE A 192 12.17 9.27 2.39
C ILE A 192 12.79 8.61 3.61
N ARG A 193 12.32 9.00 4.80
CA ARG A 193 12.71 8.40 6.07
C ARG A 193 11.58 7.50 6.55
N TYR A 194 11.89 6.22 6.70
CA TYR A 194 10.98 5.23 7.27
C TYR A 194 11.14 5.15 8.79
N LEU A 195 10.10 4.66 9.49
CA LEU A 195 10.10 4.52 10.95
C LEU A 195 11.16 3.54 11.49
N LYS A 196 11.66 2.63 10.65
CA LYS A 196 12.72 1.67 10.96
C LYS A 196 14.14 2.30 10.98
N GLY A 197 14.24 3.61 10.79
CA GLY A 197 15.52 4.31 10.66
C GLY A 197 16.22 4.05 9.33
N SER A 198 15.52 3.50 8.33
CA SER A 198 16.01 3.34 6.97
C SER A 198 15.68 4.55 6.10
N PHE A 199 16.56 4.82 5.15
CA PHE A 199 16.47 5.96 4.24
C PHE A 199 16.40 5.49 2.79
N LEU A 200 15.52 6.11 2.02
CA LEU A 200 15.45 5.97 0.58
C LEU A 200 15.69 7.34 -0.05
N VAL A 201 16.81 7.47 -0.77
CA VAL A 201 17.13 8.66 -1.55
C VAL A 201 16.60 8.45 -2.97
N VAL A 202 15.67 9.30 -3.39
CA VAL A 202 15.04 9.23 -4.71
C VAL A 202 15.55 10.40 -5.55
N ARG A 203 16.25 10.09 -6.62
CA ARG A 203 16.70 11.07 -7.62
C ARG A 203 15.70 11.13 -8.74
N CYS A 204 15.02 12.27 -8.91
CA CYS A 204 13.99 12.40 -9.94
C CYS A 204 13.77 13.87 -10.35
N GLU A 205 13.06 14.04 -11.47
CA GLU A 205 12.61 15.35 -11.90
C GLU A 205 11.50 15.88 -10.99
N GLU A 206 11.40 17.19 -10.83
CA GLU A 206 10.39 17.83 -9.95
C GLU A 206 8.95 17.45 -10.33
N ASP A 207 8.69 17.20 -11.63
CA ASP A 207 7.37 16.75 -12.07
C ASP A 207 7.01 15.36 -11.50
N VAL A 208 7.98 14.43 -11.44
CA VAL A 208 7.79 13.10 -10.86
C VAL A 208 7.69 13.17 -9.35
N ALA A 209 8.56 13.96 -8.71
CA ALA A 209 8.55 14.17 -7.25
C ALA A 209 7.19 14.71 -6.78
N ARG A 210 6.68 15.72 -7.47
CA ARG A 210 5.40 16.34 -7.16
C ARG A 210 4.24 15.40 -7.44
N GLU A 211 4.25 14.69 -8.55
CA GLU A 211 3.20 13.73 -8.90
C GLU A 211 3.09 12.57 -7.90
N LEU A 212 4.23 11.99 -7.52
CA LEU A 212 4.26 10.79 -6.68
C LEU A 212 4.18 11.09 -5.18
N TYR A 213 4.77 12.20 -4.71
CA TYR A 213 4.97 12.42 -3.27
C TYR A 213 4.33 13.71 -2.75
N PHE A 214 4.46 14.86 -3.44
CA PHE A 214 4.08 16.16 -2.85
C PHE A 214 2.71 16.69 -3.22
N ALA A 215 2.12 16.25 -4.33
CA ALA A 215 0.79 16.70 -4.72
C ALA A 215 -0.30 15.82 -4.08
N PRO A 216 -1.45 16.40 -3.74
CA PRO A 216 -2.57 15.62 -3.24
C PRO A 216 -3.12 14.72 -4.35
N GLU A 217 -3.16 13.41 -4.09
CA GLU A 217 -3.81 12.45 -4.96
C GLU A 217 -5.32 12.45 -4.69
N GLY A 218 -6.12 12.64 -5.75
CA GLY A 218 -7.58 12.67 -5.65
C GLY A 218 -8.20 11.40 -6.22
N ILE A 219 -9.09 10.77 -5.46
CA ILE A 219 -9.93 9.68 -5.96
C ILE A 219 -11.15 10.29 -6.67
N HIS A 220 -11.22 10.11 -8.00
CA HIS A 220 -12.38 10.52 -8.77
C HIS A 220 -13.36 9.36 -8.95
N TYR A 221 -14.44 9.39 -8.19
CA TYR A 221 -15.54 8.43 -8.30
C TYR A 221 -16.37 8.66 -9.57
N LEU A 222 -16.88 7.57 -10.15
CA LEU A 222 -17.82 7.62 -11.26
C LEU A 222 -19.11 8.34 -10.86
N ILE A 223 -19.61 8.06 -9.66
CA ILE A 223 -20.75 8.75 -9.05
C ILE A 223 -20.21 9.84 -8.13
N THR A 224 -20.35 11.09 -8.55
CA THR A 224 -19.86 12.27 -7.82
C THR A 224 -20.85 12.77 -6.76
N HIS A 225 -22.17 12.67 -7.05
CA HIS A 225 -23.21 13.19 -6.16
C HIS A 225 -23.41 12.31 -4.91
N ALA A 226 -23.21 12.91 -3.73
CA ALA A 226 -23.36 12.22 -2.44
C ALA A 226 -24.78 11.67 -2.17
N PRO A 227 -25.88 12.37 -2.51
CA PRO A 227 -27.23 11.83 -2.31
C PRO A 227 -27.50 10.56 -3.12
N ILE A 228 -27.04 10.52 -4.37
CA ILE A 228 -27.19 9.34 -5.25
C ILE A 228 -26.41 8.16 -4.68
N TYR A 229 -25.18 8.39 -4.19
CA TYR A 229 -24.41 7.36 -3.52
C TYR A 229 -25.11 6.81 -2.26
N ARG A 230 -25.67 7.67 -1.42
CA ARG A 230 -26.40 7.25 -0.21
C ARG A 230 -27.65 6.44 -0.56
N LEU A 231 -28.38 6.81 -1.61
CA LEU A 231 -29.52 6.05 -2.10
C LEU A 231 -29.10 4.66 -2.61
N LEU A 232 -28.02 4.58 -3.40
CA LEU A 232 -27.49 3.31 -3.87
C LEU A 232 -27.00 2.42 -2.73
N SER A 233 -26.37 3.00 -1.71
CA SER A 233 -25.98 2.29 -0.50
C SER A 233 -27.19 1.77 0.27
N LEU A 234 -28.28 2.54 0.37
CA LEU A 234 -29.53 2.10 1.01
C LEU A 234 -30.15 0.92 0.26
N ILE A 235 -30.26 1.03 -1.07
CA ILE A 235 -30.74 -0.06 -1.93
C ILE A 235 -29.85 -1.30 -1.77
N GLY A 236 -28.53 -1.11 -1.73
CA GLY A 236 -27.56 -2.20 -1.51
C GLY A 236 -27.76 -2.90 -0.17
N THR A 237 -27.97 -2.16 0.92
CA THR A 237 -28.27 -2.74 2.23
C THR A 237 -29.60 -3.50 2.24
N MET A 238 -30.63 -3.00 1.58
CA MET A 238 -31.92 -3.72 1.43
C MET A 238 -31.76 -5.00 0.63
N MET A 239 -31.00 -4.96 -0.47
CA MET A 239 -30.67 -6.16 -1.26
C MET A 239 -29.87 -7.17 -0.44
N LEU A 240 -28.92 -6.71 0.37
CA LEU A 240 -28.15 -7.58 1.26
C LEU A 240 -29.07 -8.29 2.27
N MET A 241 -29.87 -7.52 3.01
CA MET A 241 -30.80 -8.07 3.99
C MET A 241 -31.79 -9.04 3.33
N GLY A 242 -32.39 -8.68 2.20
CA GLY A 242 -33.30 -9.55 1.45
C GLY A 242 -32.62 -10.83 0.96
N GLY A 243 -31.40 -10.73 0.42
CA GLY A 243 -30.62 -11.88 -0.03
C GLY A 243 -30.26 -12.84 1.10
N VAL A 244 -29.85 -12.30 2.27
CA VAL A 244 -29.54 -13.09 3.46
C VAL A 244 -30.79 -13.78 4.02
N ILE A 245 -31.94 -13.10 4.08
CA ILE A 245 -33.21 -13.71 4.52
C ILE A 245 -33.62 -14.86 3.59
N CYS A 246 -33.48 -14.67 2.28
CA CYS A 246 -33.79 -15.73 1.31
C CYS A 246 -32.84 -16.92 1.47
N LEU A 247 -31.55 -16.67 1.71
CA LEU A 247 -30.56 -17.72 1.95
C LEU A 247 -30.83 -18.49 3.25
N ALA A 248 -31.24 -17.81 4.31
CA ALA A 248 -31.59 -18.45 5.59
C ALA A 248 -32.80 -19.39 5.48
N ASN A 249 -33.71 -19.11 4.55
CA ASN A 249 -34.89 -19.92 4.28
C ASN A 249 -34.68 -20.97 3.16
N ALA A 250 -33.48 -21.06 2.59
CA ALA A 250 -33.12 -22.06 1.60
C ALA A 250 -32.99 -23.46 2.23
N GLN A 251 -33.03 -24.50 1.40
CA GLN A 251 -32.80 -25.87 1.84
C GLN A 251 -31.37 -26.06 2.34
N ILE A 252 -31.22 -26.89 3.38
CA ILE A 252 -29.91 -27.14 4.02
C ILE A 252 -28.84 -27.64 3.04
N GLN A 253 -29.22 -28.37 2.00
CA GLN A 253 -28.29 -28.89 0.99
C GLN A 253 -27.62 -27.75 0.20
N VAL A 254 -28.40 -26.76 -0.24
CA VAL A 254 -27.88 -25.59 -0.94
C VAL A 254 -27.16 -24.64 0.02
N GLN A 255 -27.62 -24.52 1.26
CA GLN A 255 -26.93 -23.74 2.30
C GLN A 255 -25.50 -24.24 2.56
N ILE A 256 -25.28 -25.57 2.59
CA ILE A 256 -23.93 -26.13 2.72
C ILE A 256 -23.06 -25.76 1.51
N ALA A 257 -23.61 -25.79 0.29
CA ALA A 257 -22.90 -25.37 -0.92
C ALA A 257 -22.53 -23.88 -0.90
N TRP A 258 -23.45 -23.03 -0.41
CA TRP A 258 -23.20 -21.61 -0.18
C TRP A 258 -22.09 -21.38 0.84
N ALA A 259 -22.14 -22.07 1.99
CA ALA A 259 -21.12 -21.98 3.02
C ALA A 259 -19.73 -22.37 2.47
N GLY A 260 -19.64 -23.48 1.75
CA GLY A 260 -18.40 -23.91 1.08
C GLY A 260 -17.88 -22.91 0.05
N SER A 261 -18.78 -22.31 -0.73
CA SER A 261 -18.43 -21.27 -1.71
C SER A 261 -17.87 -20.02 -1.05
N TYR A 262 -18.50 -19.56 0.04
CA TYR A 262 -18.01 -18.40 0.80
C TYR A 262 -16.70 -18.68 1.53
N MET A 263 -16.50 -19.88 2.06
CA MET A 263 -15.21 -20.31 2.62
C MET A 263 -14.10 -20.24 1.58
N LEU A 264 -14.33 -20.79 0.38
CA LEU A 264 -13.38 -20.76 -0.72
C LEU A 264 -13.07 -19.34 -1.17
N LEU A 265 -14.09 -18.49 -1.29
CA LEU A 265 -13.91 -17.09 -1.64
C LEU A 265 -13.11 -16.34 -0.59
N ASN A 266 -13.45 -16.51 0.69
CA ASN A 266 -12.72 -15.86 1.77
C ASN A 266 -11.25 -16.27 1.80
N ALA A 267 -10.95 -17.56 1.67
CA ALA A 267 -9.57 -18.04 1.54
C ALA A 267 -8.87 -17.41 0.34
N SER A 268 -9.56 -17.30 -0.81
CA SER A 268 -9.02 -16.66 -2.02
C SER A 268 -8.72 -15.17 -1.83
N TYR A 269 -9.63 -14.42 -1.19
CA TYR A 269 -9.41 -13.01 -0.85
C TYR A 269 -8.27 -12.82 0.14
N TRP A 270 -8.12 -13.72 1.12
CA TRP A 270 -7.02 -13.68 2.08
C TRP A 270 -5.67 -13.95 1.41
N ILE A 271 -5.60 -14.95 0.53
CA ILE A 271 -4.40 -15.24 -0.27
C ILE A 271 -4.01 -14.00 -1.09
N VAL A 272 -4.97 -13.34 -1.72
CA VAL A 272 -4.68 -12.13 -2.50
C VAL A 272 -4.29 -10.95 -1.61
N ALA A 273 -4.90 -10.79 -0.44
CA ALA A 273 -4.50 -9.77 0.53
C ALA A 273 -3.07 -9.97 1.05
N ALA A 274 -2.58 -11.21 1.10
CA ALA A 274 -1.21 -11.54 1.48
C ALA A 274 -0.19 -11.29 0.36
N LEU A 275 -0.62 -11.10 -0.89
CA LEU A 275 0.29 -10.80 -2.00
C LEU A 275 0.76 -9.33 -1.96
N PRO A 276 1.96 -9.04 -2.47
CA PRO A 276 2.50 -7.68 -2.45
C PRO A 276 1.65 -6.75 -3.32
N SER A 277 1.31 -5.57 -2.78
CA SER A 277 0.41 -4.58 -3.42
C SER A 277 0.86 -4.19 -4.84
N LYS A 278 2.18 -4.25 -5.12
CA LYS A 278 2.76 -3.99 -6.45
C LYS A 278 2.15 -4.87 -7.56
N MET A 279 1.69 -6.08 -7.27
CA MET A 279 1.11 -6.97 -8.28
C MET A 279 -0.20 -6.46 -8.88
N HIS A 280 -0.88 -5.54 -8.18
CA HIS A 280 -2.16 -5.01 -8.60
C HIS A 280 -2.08 -3.76 -9.47
N TRP A 281 -0.94 -3.07 -9.43
CA TRP A 281 -0.73 -1.79 -10.09
C TRP A 281 0.16 -1.96 -11.31
N ASP A 282 -0.22 -1.31 -12.39
CA ASP A 282 0.64 -1.19 -13.56
C ASP A 282 1.55 0.04 -13.39
N THR A 283 2.82 -0.20 -13.06
CA THR A 283 3.84 0.84 -12.81
C THR A 283 4.73 1.10 -14.04
N SER A 284 4.36 0.57 -15.20
CA SER A 284 5.14 0.67 -16.45
C SER A 284 5.41 2.10 -16.95
N CYS A 285 4.67 3.10 -16.44
CA CYS A 285 4.93 4.51 -16.76
C CYS A 285 6.22 5.06 -16.10
N TYR A 286 6.74 4.39 -15.07
CA TYR A 286 7.96 4.78 -14.38
C TYR A 286 9.06 3.72 -14.56
N GLU A 287 10.26 4.21 -14.89
CA GLU A 287 11.48 3.43 -14.85
C GLU A 287 12.22 3.74 -13.56
N VAL A 288 12.49 2.70 -12.78
CA VAL A 288 13.21 2.79 -11.50
C VAL A 288 14.56 2.12 -11.67
N VAL A 289 15.61 2.92 -11.79
CA VAL A 289 16.99 2.46 -11.89
C VAL A 289 17.60 2.48 -10.49
N PRO A 290 17.96 1.34 -9.91
CA PRO A 290 18.62 1.30 -8.62
C PRO A 290 20.07 1.80 -8.73
N GLU A 291 20.52 2.58 -7.77
CA GLU A 291 21.93 3.00 -7.66
C GLU A 291 22.57 2.31 -6.45
N CYS A 292 23.87 2.04 -6.53
CA CYS A 292 24.62 1.32 -5.50
C CYS A 292 25.39 2.27 -4.59
N LEU A 293 25.57 1.88 -3.34
CA LEU A 293 26.47 2.51 -2.39
C LEU A 293 27.65 1.58 -2.10
N THR A 294 28.73 2.14 -1.58
CA THR A 294 29.83 1.34 -1.04
C THR A 294 29.32 0.41 0.06
N GLY A 295 29.60 -0.89 -0.04
CA GLY A 295 29.09 -1.91 0.89
C GLY A 295 27.62 -2.31 0.68
N SER A 296 26.97 -1.92 -0.42
CA SER A 296 25.62 -2.37 -0.75
C SER A 296 25.53 -3.89 -0.95
N GLY A 297 24.49 -4.49 -0.39
CA GLY A 297 24.18 -5.90 -0.61
C GLY A 297 23.67 -6.14 -2.03
N MET A 298 24.58 -6.42 -2.97
CA MET A 298 24.25 -6.63 -4.38
C MET A 298 23.29 -7.81 -4.64
N ASN A 299 23.17 -8.73 -3.69
CA ASN A 299 22.26 -9.88 -3.79
C ASN A 299 20.81 -9.54 -3.43
N LEU A 300 20.57 -8.36 -2.84
CA LEU A 300 19.25 -7.90 -2.42
C LEU A 300 18.65 -6.95 -3.46
N LYS A 301 17.33 -7.03 -3.63
CA LYS A 301 16.59 -6.21 -4.59
C LYS A 301 16.79 -4.72 -4.30
N GLY A 302 17.31 -3.99 -5.29
CA GLY A 302 17.52 -2.55 -5.19
C GLY A 302 18.74 -2.14 -4.34
N PHE A 303 19.66 -3.08 -4.09
CA PHE A 303 21.01 -2.81 -3.55
C PHE A 303 21.07 -1.96 -2.26
N PRO A 304 20.27 -2.29 -1.22
CA PRO A 304 20.34 -1.56 0.04
C PRO A 304 21.74 -1.69 0.67
N SER A 305 22.27 -0.58 1.18
CA SER A 305 23.48 -0.53 2.00
C SER A 305 23.08 -0.65 3.47
N PRO A 306 23.33 -1.80 4.13
CA PRO A 306 23.06 -1.95 5.55
C PRO A 306 24.00 -1.07 6.37
N SER A 307 23.54 -0.57 7.50
CA SER A 307 24.34 0.23 8.43
C SER A 307 24.16 -0.27 9.85
N GLU A 308 25.17 -0.07 10.70
CA GLU A 308 25.16 -0.56 12.08
C GLU A 308 24.28 0.28 13.01
N SER A 309 24.12 1.57 12.71
CA SER A 309 23.32 2.49 13.50
C SER A 309 22.56 3.51 12.64
N TYR A 310 21.59 4.18 13.25
CA TYR A 310 20.86 5.27 12.63
C TYR A 310 21.79 6.40 12.16
N THR A 311 22.79 6.77 12.95
CA THR A 311 23.76 7.83 12.61
C THR A 311 24.57 7.46 11.36
N TRP A 312 24.96 6.19 11.22
CA TRP A 312 25.61 5.70 9.99
C TRP A 312 24.68 5.74 8.78
N ALA A 313 23.42 5.35 8.94
CA ALA A 313 22.44 5.41 7.87
C ALA A 313 22.16 6.87 7.44
N LEU A 314 22.05 7.79 8.41
CA LEU A 314 21.89 9.21 8.17
C LEU A 314 23.10 9.80 7.43
N TRP A 315 24.32 9.44 7.86
CA TRP A 315 25.56 9.84 7.20
C TRP A 315 25.60 9.40 5.73
N LYS A 316 25.30 8.13 5.45
CA LYS A 316 25.25 7.62 4.07
C LYS A 316 24.19 8.33 3.22
N ALA A 317 23.04 8.68 3.78
CA ALA A 317 22.03 9.46 3.08
C ALA A 317 22.54 10.89 2.78
N ILE A 318 23.24 11.53 3.73
CA ILE A 318 23.87 12.85 3.54
C ILE A 318 24.94 12.79 2.44
N CYS A 319 25.73 11.72 2.37
CA CYS A 319 26.74 11.52 1.32
C CYS A 319 26.13 11.60 -0.09
N VAL A 320 24.99 10.94 -0.29
CA VAL A 320 24.32 10.90 -1.60
C VAL A 320 23.63 12.23 -1.91
N THR A 321 23.02 12.85 -0.91
CA THR A 321 22.27 14.10 -1.09
C THR A 321 23.15 15.34 -1.19
N LYS A 322 24.35 15.29 -0.58
CA LYS A 322 25.30 16.41 -0.45
C LYS A 322 24.72 17.64 0.24
N ASP A 323 23.63 17.46 0.96
CA ASP A 323 22.93 18.52 1.68
C ASP A 323 22.35 17.99 3.00
N THR A 324 22.15 18.89 3.96
CA THR A 324 21.69 18.59 5.32
C THR A 324 20.41 19.34 5.68
N ASP A 325 19.97 20.29 4.86
CA ASP A 325 18.78 21.11 5.15
C ASP A 325 17.51 20.26 5.27
N TRP A 326 17.42 19.16 4.51
CA TRP A 326 16.32 18.21 4.60
C TRP A 326 16.26 17.46 5.94
N VAL A 327 17.41 17.28 6.61
CA VAL A 327 17.51 16.59 7.91
C VAL A 327 16.84 17.44 8.98
N LEU A 328 17.14 18.74 8.98
CA LEU A 328 16.55 19.72 9.90
C LEU A 328 15.04 19.86 9.65
N ARG A 329 14.61 19.95 8.39
CA ARG A 329 13.18 20.07 8.03
C ARG A 329 12.35 18.85 8.42
N SER A 330 12.94 17.66 8.38
CA SER A 330 12.25 16.41 8.73
C SER A 330 12.33 16.04 10.20
N SER A 331 12.97 16.88 11.04
CA SER A 331 13.27 16.56 12.43
C SER A 331 13.93 15.17 12.56
N ALA A 332 14.86 14.88 11.64
CA ALA A 332 15.55 13.59 11.58
C ALA A 332 16.66 13.48 12.63
N CYS A 333 17.06 14.58 13.26
CA CYS A 333 17.94 14.62 14.41
C CYS A 333 17.39 15.59 15.48
N PRO A 334 17.81 15.47 16.75
CA PRO A 334 17.53 16.46 17.78
C PRO A 334 18.02 17.86 17.39
N ASP A 335 17.26 18.89 17.79
CA ASP A 335 17.66 20.29 17.62
C ASP A 335 18.57 20.73 18.77
N THR A 336 19.81 20.24 18.76
CA THR A 336 20.87 20.66 19.70
C THR A 336 22.06 21.21 18.94
N GLU A 337 22.85 22.07 19.58
CA GLU A 337 24.05 22.65 18.96
C GLU A 337 25.07 21.58 18.54
N ALA A 338 25.23 20.51 19.33
CA ALA A 338 26.07 19.36 18.98
C ALA A 338 25.62 18.70 17.66
N TRP A 339 24.31 18.52 17.44
CA TRP A 339 23.81 17.96 16.18
C TRP A 339 23.95 18.94 15.02
N LYS A 340 23.80 20.26 15.24
CA LYS A 340 24.03 21.28 14.21
C LYS A 340 25.49 21.33 13.78
N ASP A 341 26.43 21.21 14.72
CA ASP A 341 27.85 21.13 14.42
C ASP A 341 28.20 19.83 13.69
N TRP A 342 27.63 18.70 14.14
CA TRP A 342 27.79 17.40 13.47
C TRP A 342 27.28 17.42 12.02
N LEU A 343 26.12 18.05 11.77
CA LEU A 343 25.61 18.23 10.41
C LEU A 343 26.52 19.10 9.55
N ARG A 344 27.17 20.12 10.14
CA ARG A 344 28.17 20.93 9.42
C ARG A 344 29.41 20.12 9.05
N GLU A 345 29.94 19.31 9.97
CA GLU A 345 31.04 18.39 9.69
C GLU A 345 30.66 17.37 8.60
N ALA A 346 29.49 16.74 8.73
CA ALA A 346 28.97 15.80 7.74
C ALA A 346 28.82 16.48 6.36
N LYS A 347 28.24 17.69 6.31
CA LYS A 347 28.09 18.44 5.05
C LYS A 347 29.43 18.72 4.38
N ALA A 348 30.45 19.07 5.15
CA ALA A 348 31.81 19.26 4.62
C ALA A 348 32.37 17.97 4.02
N CYS A 349 32.34 16.85 4.76
CA CYS A 349 32.87 15.57 4.30
C CYS A 349 32.08 14.98 3.10
N SER A 350 30.77 15.23 3.00
CA SER A 350 29.93 14.73 1.90
C SER A 350 30.23 15.38 0.54
N GLN A 351 30.89 16.55 0.50
CA GLN A 351 31.28 17.16 -0.77
C GLN A 351 32.29 16.29 -1.53
N ASP A 352 33.13 15.56 -0.79
CA ASP A 352 34.19 14.70 -1.33
C ASP A 352 33.67 13.39 -1.94
N VAL A 353 32.38 13.09 -1.78
CA VAL A 353 31.73 11.89 -2.35
C VAL A 353 31.81 11.91 -3.88
N ARG A 354 32.41 10.86 -4.44
CA ARG A 354 32.57 10.66 -5.88
C ARG A 354 31.68 9.52 -6.38
N LEU A 355 31.35 9.59 -7.68
CA LEU A 355 30.77 8.47 -8.39
C LEU A 355 31.91 7.56 -8.86
N VAL A 356 31.83 6.27 -8.53
CA VAL A 356 32.78 5.26 -8.98
C VAL A 356 32.42 4.88 -10.41
N GLU A 357 33.29 5.20 -11.36
CA GLU A 357 33.12 4.85 -12.79
C GLU A 357 33.59 3.41 -13.13
N ASP A 358 34.18 2.72 -12.15
CA ASP A 358 34.75 1.39 -12.34
C ASP A 358 33.65 0.31 -12.45
N LYS A 359 33.48 -0.20 -13.67
CA LYS A 359 32.42 -1.14 -14.04
C LYS A 359 32.55 -2.51 -13.37
N GLU A 360 33.75 -2.90 -12.92
CA GLU A 360 33.95 -4.18 -12.23
C GLU A 360 33.47 -4.12 -10.78
N ILE A 361 33.75 -3.02 -10.09
CA ILE A 361 33.32 -2.77 -8.71
C ILE A 361 31.82 -2.45 -8.68
N SER A 362 31.32 -1.73 -9.69
CA SER A 362 29.92 -1.33 -9.77
C SER A 362 29.00 -2.36 -10.44
N LYS A 363 29.56 -3.43 -11.01
CA LYS A 363 28.86 -4.42 -11.87
C LYS A 363 28.01 -3.77 -12.97
N GLY A 364 28.42 -2.61 -13.46
CA GLY A 364 27.73 -1.85 -14.50
C GLY A 364 26.65 -0.87 -14.00
N GLU A 365 26.41 -0.78 -12.69
CA GLU A 365 25.47 0.19 -12.09
C GLU A 365 26.18 1.47 -11.64
N THR A 366 25.43 2.54 -11.36
CA THR A 366 26.02 3.79 -10.82
C THR A 366 26.31 3.61 -9.33
N MET A 367 27.58 3.73 -8.91
CA MET A 367 28.00 3.53 -7.52
C MET A 367 28.52 4.81 -6.87
N TRP A 368 28.11 5.04 -5.62
CA TRP A 368 28.55 6.15 -4.78
C TRP A 368 29.64 5.70 -3.79
N GLU A 369 30.79 6.36 -3.83
CA GLU A 369 31.89 6.14 -2.88
C GLU A 369 31.62 6.90 -1.58
N VAL A 370 31.43 6.18 -0.48
CA VAL A 370 31.22 6.78 0.84
C VAL A 370 32.59 7.06 1.48
N PRO A 371 32.92 8.32 1.83
CA PRO A 371 34.19 8.65 2.48
C PRO A 371 34.38 7.91 3.80
N SER A 372 35.63 7.59 4.13
CA SER A 372 36.02 7.03 5.42
C SER A 372 36.00 8.12 6.50
N TRP A 373 34.81 8.47 6.95
CA TRP A 373 34.57 9.33 8.11
C TRP A 373 33.71 8.57 9.10
N ASP A 374 34.08 8.56 10.38
CA ASP A 374 33.31 7.91 11.45
C ASP A 374 32.28 8.91 12.02
N PRO A 375 30.98 8.75 11.68
CA PRO A 375 29.94 9.63 12.16
C PRO A 375 29.65 9.45 13.65
N HIS A 376 29.89 8.27 14.21
CA HIS A 376 29.59 7.97 15.61
C HIS A 376 30.64 8.57 16.55
N GLU A 377 31.92 8.45 16.18
CA GLU A 377 33.02 9.06 16.93
C GLU A 377 32.89 10.59 16.95
N SER A 378 32.64 11.22 15.79
CA SER A 378 32.43 12.66 15.69
C SER A 378 31.26 13.13 16.58
N LEU A 379 30.11 12.44 16.52
CA LEU A 379 28.95 12.80 17.34
C LEU A 379 29.25 12.66 18.84
N THR A 380 29.94 11.59 19.24
CA THR A 380 30.30 11.35 20.65
C THR A 380 31.23 12.45 21.16
N ARG A 381 32.22 12.84 20.35
CA ARG A 381 33.13 13.96 20.65
C ARG A 381 32.37 15.26 20.85
N LEU A 382 31.50 15.64 19.90
CA LEU A 382 30.77 16.90 19.95
C LEU A 382 29.79 16.96 21.14
N ILE A 383 29.11 15.86 21.45
CA ILE A 383 28.24 15.80 22.64
C ILE A 383 29.06 16.01 23.92
N ALA A 384 30.24 15.38 24.04
CA ALA A 384 31.10 15.55 25.20
C ALA A 384 31.65 16.98 25.35
N GLU A 385 32.05 17.60 24.24
CA GLU A 385 32.51 18.99 24.21
C GLU A 385 31.41 19.95 24.70
N HIS A 386 30.20 19.83 24.16
CA HIS A 386 29.06 20.67 24.54
C HIS A 386 28.60 20.44 25.97
N ALA A 387 28.55 19.19 26.44
CA ALA A 387 28.24 18.89 27.84
C ALA A 387 29.24 19.54 28.81
N SER A 388 30.54 19.50 28.50
CA SER A 388 31.56 20.17 29.31
C SER A 388 31.43 21.70 29.32
N GLY A 389 30.96 22.28 28.21
CA GLY A 389 30.69 23.71 28.08
C GLY A 389 29.48 24.17 28.88
N GLU A 390 28.40 23.38 28.89
CA GLU A 390 27.22 23.67 29.71
C GLU A 390 27.53 23.58 31.21
N HIS A 391 28.24 22.55 31.66
CA HIS A 391 28.65 22.45 33.07
C HIS A 391 29.44 23.67 33.54
N LYS A 392 30.41 24.15 32.74
CA LYS A 392 31.15 25.38 33.04
C LYS A 392 30.26 26.61 33.11
N LYS A 393 29.22 26.69 32.27
CA LYS A 393 28.27 27.80 32.25
C LYS A 393 27.37 27.81 33.48
N TYR A 394 27.00 26.64 34.00
CA TYR A 394 26.22 26.50 35.23
C TYR A 394 27.05 26.74 36.50
N GLU A 395 28.35 26.44 36.50
CA GLU A 395 29.25 26.73 37.65
C GLU A 395 29.57 28.24 37.79
N LEU A 396 29.34 29.03 36.74
CA LEU A 396 29.61 30.47 36.71
C LEU A 396 28.37 31.34 37.03
N VAL A 397 27.21 30.70 37.26
CA VAL A 397 25.94 31.33 37.68
C VAL A 397 25.69 30.95 39.13
#